data_AF-H3D2V5-F1
#
_entry.id   AF-H3D2V5-F1
#
_cell.length_a   1.000
_cell.length_b   1.000
_cell.length_c   1.000
_cell.angle_alpha   90.00
_cell.angle_beta   90.00
_cell.angle_gamma   90.00
#
_symmetry.space_group_name_H-M   'P 1'
#
loop_
_entity.id
_entity.type
_entity.pdbx_description
1 polymer ?
#
loop_
_entity_poly.entity_id
_entity_poly.type
_entity_poly.pdbx_seq_one_letter_code
_entity_poly.pdbx_strand_id
1 'polypeptide(L)'
;MVSPMYVAVSRHQSESVRVLLSEGFSPDAQDCTHTLGLHSPLFLALSHTPDKPYSESVRLLVAAGAHMKEEDWFYALATDQTALLQLILEYRWISPPETPTGSGSVFQRDGKVSFQLQELRELLCVALEHVHFAPCWLPVLLKAGLQPSLLLHPHMFDHADSDALNYLLEFVNWTTLPGGLKIILERRREEQTWKPWPHFDTITSLSHMCRLQIRSMLGPDLLMRTSIVQQLPVPSPLHCFLQFRDIQEPSYKHSPLSNQIQRHNNTHQHRHVL
;
A
#
# COMPACT_ATOMS: atom_id res chain seq x y z
N MET A 1 26.01 7.32 -21.13
CA MET A 1 24.88 7.91 -21.88
C MET A 1 23.64 7.66 -21.05
N VAL A 2 22.77 8.66 -20.81
CA VAL A 2 21.56 8.50 -19.98
C VAL A 2 20.37 8.22 -20.90
N SER A 3 19.48 7.30 -20.53
CA SER A 3 18.28 6.99 -21.31
C SER A 3 17.47 8.27 -21.61
N PRO A 4 16.92 8.43 -22.83
CA PRO A 4 16.09 9.58 -23.19
C PRO A 4 14.84 9.70 -22.30
N MET A 5 14.43 8.61 -21.64
CA MET A 5 13.34 8.61 -20.67
C MET A 5 13.57 9.61 -19.52
N TYR A 6 14.78 9.67 -18.96
CA TYR A 6 15.11 10.61 -17.87
C TYR A 6 15.03 12.07 -18.34
N VAL A 7 15.39 12.34 -19.59
CA VAL A 7 15.31 13.70 -20.16
C VAL A 7 13.86 14.10 -20.40
N ALA A 8 13.03 13.19 -20.91
CA ALA A 8 11.61 13.44 -21.11
C ALA A 8 10.89 13.73 -19.78
N VAL A 9 11.20 12.95 -18.73
CA VAL A 9 10.65 13.15 -17.38
C VAL A 9 11.13 14.46 -16.75
N SER A 10 12.44 14.74 -16.77
CA SER A 10 12.98 15.98 -16.18
C SER A 10 12.46 17.26 -16.83
N ARG A 11 12.09 17.19 -18.11
CA ARG A 11 11.50 18.33 -18.84
C ARG A 11 9.97 18.37 -18.79
N HIS A 12 9.34 17.49 -18.01
CA HIS A 12 7.88 17.35 -17.91
C HIS A 12 7.18 17.14 -19.27
N GLN A 13 7.85 16.47 -20.22
CA GLN A 13 7.32 16.21 -21.55
C GLN A 13 6.59 14.87 -21.59
N SER A 14 5.37 14.83 -21.09
CA SER A 14 4.56 13.60 -21.04
C SER A 14 4.30 12.97 -22.40
N GLU A 15 4.17 13.78 -23.47
CA GLU A 15 4.00 13.25 -24.83
C GLU A 15 5.25 12.50 -25.30
N SER A 16 6.44 13.04 -25.01
CA SER A 16 7.71 12.36 -25.29
C SER A 16 7.83 11.05 -24.51
N VAL A 17 7.38 11.02 -23.25
CA VAL A 17 7.33 9.78 -22.44
C VAL A 17 6.39 8.77 -23.10
N ARG A 18 5.20 9.17 -23.53
CA ARG A 18 4.24 8.29 -24.21
C ARG A 18 4.82 7.69 -25.49
N VAL A 19 5.43 8.52 -26.34
CA VAL A 19 6.04 8.07 -27.61
C VAL A 19 7.17 7.07 -27.32
N LEU A 20 8.06 7.38 -26.38
CA LEU A 20 9.16 6.47 -26.04
C LEU A 20 8.65 5.12 -25.50
N LEU A 21 7.62 5.11 -24.65
CA LEU A 21 7.00 3.87 -24.17
C LEU A 21 6.35 3.09 -25.32
N SER A 22 5.70 3.77 -26.28
CA SER A 22 5.11 3.12 -27.45
C SER A 22 6.15 2.52 -28.42
N GLU A 23 7.36 3.09 -28.45
CA GLU A 23 8.51 2.58 -29.21
C GLU A 23 9.25 1.43 -28.48
N GLY A 24 8.75 1.00 -27.32
CA GLY A 24 9.29 -0.14 -26.56
C GLY A 24 10.45 0.19 -25.63
N PHE A 25 10.68 1.47 -25.31
CA PHE A 25 11.64 1.83 -24.26
C PHE A 25 11.13 1.33 -22.89
N SER A 26 12.04 0.77 -22.10
CA SER A 26 11.72 0.31 -20.74
C SER A 26 11.35 1.50 -19.83
N PRO A 27 10.24 1.41 -19.06
CA PRO A 27 9.81 2.46 -18.13
C PRO A 27 10.77 2.65 -16.94
N ASP A 28 11.53 1.61 -16.58
CA ASP A 28 12.54 1.69 -15.50
C ASP A 28 13.86 2.32 -15.96
N ALA A 29 14.06 2.39 -17.28
CA ALA A 29 15.33 2.76 -17.90
C ALA A 29 16.53 2.03 -17.26
N GLN A 30 17.71 2.64 -17.29
CA GLN A 30 18.91 2.13 -16.63
C GLN A 30 19.04 2.72 -15.22
N ASP A 31 19.55 1.93 -14.28
CA ASP A 31 19.84 2.41 -12.93
C ASP A 31 21.04 3.37 -12.97
N CYS A 32 20.82 4.62 -12.55
CA CYS A 32 21.83 5.69 -12.54
C CYS A 32 22.22 6.12 -11.12
N THR A 33 21.98 5.27 -10.10
CA THR A 33 22.19 5.60 -8.68
C THR A 33 23.62 6.09 -8.41
N HIS A 34 24.62 5.38 -8.92
CA HIS A 34 26.04 5.72 -8.68
C HIS A 34 26.52 6.98 -9.41
N THR A 35 25.83 7.41 -10.46
CA THR A 35 26.25 8.55 -11.28
C THR A 35 25.46 9.83 -11.00
N LEU A 36 24.16 9.68 -10.72
CA LEU A 36 23.21 10.79 -10.64
C LEU A 36 22.32 10.73 -9.39
N GLY A 37 22.46 9.69 -8.55
CA GLY A 37 21.55 9.46 -7.42
C GLY A 37 20.13 9.13 -7.85
N LEU A 38 19.93 8.71 -9.11
CA LEU A 38 18.62 8.41 -9.67
C LEU A 38 18.54 6.94 -10.03
N HIS A 39 17.65 6.22 -9.36
CA HIS A 39 17.51 4.79 -9.56
C HIS A 39 16.41 4.43 -10.58
N SER A 40 15.45 5.32 -10.83
CA SER A 40 14.40 5.14 -11.84
C SER A 40 13.86 6.49 -12.37
N PRO A 41 13.28 6.52 -13.59
CA PRO A 41 12.52 7.66 -14.10
C PRO A 41 11.28 7.98 -13.26
N LEU A 42 10.68 6.97 -12.61
CA LEU A 42 9.54 7.15 -11.73
C LEU A 42 9.92 7.97 -10.48
N PHE A 43 11.01 7.60 -9.83
CA PHE A 43 11.56 8.34 -8.69
C PHE A 43 11.88 9.79 -9.06
N LEU A 44 12.45 10.00 -10.26
CA LEU A 44 12.70 11.34 -10.78
C LEU A 44 11.40 12.15 -10.93
N ALA A 45 10.32 11.53 -11.41
CA ALA A 45 9.04 12.21 -11.55
C ALA A 45 8.42 12.58 -10.18
N LEU A 46 8.52 11.69 -9.20
CA LEU A 46 8.01 11.89 -7.84
C LEU A 46 8.79 12.98 -7.09
N SER A 47 10.12 12.94 -7.15
CA SER A 47 11.00 13.93 -6.49
C SER A 47 10.84 15.35 -7.02
N HIS A 48 10.52 15.54 -8.30
CA HIS A 48 10.27 16.88 -8.86
C HIS A 48 8.91 17.46 -8.51
N THR A 49 7.94 16.64 -8.11
CA THR A 49 6.57 17.07 -7.84
C THR A 49 6.04 16.59 -6.49
N PRO A 50 6.72 16.89 -5.36
CA PRO A 50 6.33 16.39 -4.05
C PRO A 50 4.93 16.86 -3.64
N ASP A 51 4.53 18.08 -4.01
CA ASP A 51 3.21 18.62 -3.65
C ASP A 51 2.09 18.18 -4.61
N LYS A 52 2.46 17.58 -5.75
CA LYS A 52 1.54 17.07 -6.79
C LYS A 52 2.09 15.78 -7.40
N PRO A 53 2.13 14.67 -6.64
CA PRO A 53 2.70 13.40 -7.10
C PRO A 53 1.97 12.77 -8.30
N TYR A 54 0.90 13.42 -8.79
CA TYR A 54 0.02 12.99 -9.88
C TYR A 54 0.35 13.63 -11.22
N SER A 55 1.62 13.59 -11.64
CA SER A 55 1.97 14.05 -12.99
C SER A 55 1.55 13.03 -14.05
N GLU A 56 1.24 13.51 -15.25
CA GLU A 56 0.94 12.66 -16.41
C GLU A 56 2.07 11.65 -16.67
N SER A 57 3.33 12.06 -16.44
CA SER A 57 4.49 11.18 -16.55
C SER A 57 4.46 10.03 -15.54
N VAL A 58 4.08 10.28 -14.27
CA VAL A 58 3.92 9.23 -13.26
C VAL A 58 2.84 8.25 -13.69
N ARG A 59 1.68 8.74 -14.16
CA ARG A 59 0.60 7.89 -14.67
C ARG A 59 1.06 7.00 -15.82
N LEU A 60 1.76 7.56 -16.80
CA LEU A 60 2.26 6.80 -17.96
C LEU A 60 3.29 5.74 -17.55
N LEU A 61 4.21 6.07 -16.64
CA LEU A 61 5.22 5.13 -16.15
C LEU A 61 4.60 3.98 -15.35
N VAL A 62 3.67 4.29 -14.44
CA VAL A 62 2.94 3.28 -13.65
C VAL A 62 2.09 2.39 -14.54
N ALA A 63 1.38 2.97 -15.52
CA ALA A 63 0.60 2.22 -16.50
C ALA A 63 1.46 1.31 -17.39
N ALA A 64 2.68 1.75 -17.71
CA ALA A 64 3.66 0.93 -18.44
C ALA A 64 4.34 -0.14 -17.57
N GLY A 65 4.06 -0.17 -16.26
CA GLY A 65 4.55 -1.20 -15.34
C GLY A 65 5.88 -0.88 -14.68
N ALA A 66 6.30 0.39 -14.57
CA ALA A 66 7.52 0.79 -13.85
C ALA A 66 7.58 0.17 -12.44
N HIS A 67 8.70 -0.47 -12.12
CA HIS A 67 8.94 -1.09 -10.82
C HIS A 67 9.06 -0.03 -9.73
N MET A 68 8.47 -0.33 -8.58
CA MET A 68 8.48 0.58 -7.44
C MET A 68 9.45 0.07 -6.40
N LYS A 69 10.37 0.94 -5.97
CA LYS A 69 11.28 0.67 -4.85
C LYS A 69 10.74 1.24 -3.54
N GLU A 70 11.36 0.89 -2.42
CA GLU A 70 11.09 1.44 -1.07
C GLU A 70 10.91 2.97 -1.07
N GLU A 71 11.81 3.69 -1.74
CA GLU A 71 11.78 5.15 -1.83
C GLU A 71 10.55 5.67 -2.60
N ASP A 72 10.07 4.96 -3.62
CA ASP A 72 8.85 5.34 -4.36
C ASP A 72 7.60 5.13 -3.49
N TRP A 73 7.58 4.06 -2.70
CA TRP A 73 6.51 3.77 -1.75
C TRP A 73 6.44 4.79 -0.62
N PHE A 74 7.58 5.36 -0.21
CA PHE A 74 7.62 6.46 0.74
C PHE A 74 6.76 7.63 0.26
N TYR A 75 6.87 8.04 -1.01
CA TYR A 75 6.02 9.11 -1.56
C TYR A 75 4.52 8.75 -1.57
N ALA A 76 4.18 7.46 -1.68
CA ALA A 76 2.79 7.00 -1.74
C ALA A 76 2.13 6.82 -0.36
N LEU A 77 2.91 6.47 0.68
CA LEU A 77 2.39 6.09 2.00
C LEU A 77 2.71 7.09 3.11
N ALA A 78 3.76 7.89 2.96
CA ALA A 78 4.15 8.91 3.93
C ALA A 78 3.39 10.24 3.72
N THR A 79 2.16 10.20 3.21
CA THR A 79 1.30 11.39 3.02
C THR A 79 -0.14 11.11 3.41
N ASP A 80 -0.91 12.18 3.62
CA ASP A 80 -2.37 12.12 3.68
C ASP A 80 -3.02 12.00 2.29
N GLN A 81 -2.25 12.15 1.21
CA GLN A 81 -2.72 12.05 -0.17
C GLN A 81 -2.64 10.62 -0.68
N THR A 82 -3.78 9.93 -0.62
CA THR A 82 -3.89 8.55 -1.12
C THR A 82 -4.02 8.46 -2.64
N ALA A 83 -4.07 9.59 -3.35
CA ALA A 83 -4.24 9.62 -4.79
C ALA A 83 -3.17 8.75 -5.48
N LEU A 84 -1.87 8.95 -5.17
CA LEU A 84 -0.74 8.19 -5.76
C LEU A 84 -0.95 6.69 -5.59
N LEU A 85 -1.28 6.29 -4.37
CA LEU A 85 -1.59 4.90 -4.04
C LEU A 85 -2.79 4.36 -4.83
N GLN A 86 -3.87 5.14 -4.96
CA GLN A 86 -5.03 4.76 -5.77
C GLN A 86 -4.67 4.57 -7.24
N LEU A 87 -3.80 5.43 -7.81
CA LEU A 87 -3.31 5.29 -9.19
C LEU A 87 -2.59 3.96 -9.37
N ILE A 88 -1.68 3.68 -8.45
CA ILE A 88 -0.84 2.48 -8.52
C ILE A 88 -1.72 1.24 -8.48
N LEU A 89 -2.72 1.22 -7.58
CA LEU A 89 -3.67 0.11 -7.46
C LEU A 89 -4.72 0.08 -8.59
N GLU A 90 -4.84 1.15 -9.37
CA GLU A 90 -5.61 1.14 -10.61
C GLU A 90 -4.91 0.30 -11.69
N TYR A 91 -3.58 0.41 -11.83
CA TYR A 91 -2.83 -0.35 -12.84
C TYR A 91 -2.22 -1.65 -12.31
N ARG A 92 -2.03 -1.77 -11.00
CA ARG A 92 -1.41 -2.92 -10.33
C ARG A 92 -2.36 -3.56 -9.33
N TRP A 93 -2.18 -4.85 -9.10
CA TRP A 93 -3.03 -5.58 -8.14
C TRP A 93 -2.21 -6.48 -7.21
N ILE A 94 -2.68 -6.58 -5.97
CA ILE A 94 -2.04 -7.37 -4.90
C ILE A 94 -2.42 -8.83 -5.11
N SER A 95 -1.47 -9.63 -5.56
CA SER A 95 -1.66 -11.08 -5.67
C SER A 95 -1.49 -11.77 -4.31
N PRO A 96 -2.12 -12.94 -4.09
CA PRO A 96 -1.97 -13.70 -2.87
C PRO A 96 -0.57 -14.32 -2.86
N PRO A 97 0.02 -14.56 -1.69
CA PRO A 97 1.11 -15.51 -1.59
C PRO A 97 0.57 -16.88 -2.02
N GLU A 98 1.06 -17.39 -3.17
CA GLU A 98 0.61 -18.66 -3.74
C GLU A 98 0.72 -19.79 -2.70
N THR A 99 -0.41 -20.44 -2.39
CA THR A 99 -0.38 -21.74 -1.73
C THR A 99 0.03 -22.80 -2.76
N PRO A 100 1.03 -23.66 -2.48
CA PRO A 100 1.56 -24.63 -3.43
C PRO A 100 0.63 -25.84 -3.53
N THR A 101 -0.57 -25.64 -4.08
CA THR A 101 -1.48 -26.76 -4.38
C THR A 101 -2.21 -26.49 -5.68
N GLY A 102 -1.56 -26.98 -6.74
CA GLY A 102 -2.05 -27.26 -8.09
C GLY A 102 -3.43 -26.75 -8.49
N SER A 103 -3.44 -25.72 -9.33
CA SER A 103 -3.97 -25.81 -10.70
C SER A 103 -3.70 -24.46 -11.37
N GLY A 104 -2.88 -24.48 -12.42
CA GLY A 104 -2.49 -23.29 -13.16
C GLY A 104 -3.69 -22.66 -13.85
N SER A 105 -4.14 -21.53 -13.32
CA SER A 105 -4.88 -20.55 -14.08
C SER A 105 -4.29 -19.19 -13.74
N VAL A 106 -3.46 -18.69 -14.64
CA VAL A 106 -2.99 -17.29 -14.64
C VAL A 106 -4.23 -16.44 -14.84
N PHE A 107 -4.88 -16.04 -13.73
CA PHE A 107 -6.05 -15.18 -13.77
C PHE A 107 -5.61 -13.76 -14.10
N GLN A 108 -5.42 -13.47 -15.39
CA GLN A 108 -5.25 -12.10 -15.88
C GLN A 108 -6.53 -11.31 -15.60
N ARG A 109 -6.40 -10.26 -14.81
CA ARG A 109 -7.42 -9.22 -14.64
C ARG A 109 -7.08 -8.10 -15.61
N ASP A 110 -7.90 -7.88 -16.64
CA ASP A 110 -7.98 -6.63 -17.44
C ASP A 110 -6.65 -5.86 -17.64
N GLY A 111 -5.58 -6.51 -18.11
CA GLY A 111 -4.29 -5.86 -18.39
C GLY A 111 -3.53 -5.31 -17.17
N LYS A 112 -3.96 -5.59 -15.93
CA LYS A 112 -3.26 -5.16 -14.71
C LYS A 112 -2.08 -6.06 -14.38
N VAL A 113 -0.96 -5.44 -14.00
CA VAL A 113 0.26 -6.14 -13.58
C VAL A 113 0.14 -6.57 -12.11
N SER A 114 0.40 -7.83 -11.80
CA SER A 114 0.48 -8.31 -10.41
C SER A 114 1.73 -7.74 -9.73
N PHE A 115 1.62 -7.34 -8.46
CA PHE A 115 2.81 -7.01 -7.67
C PHE A 115 3.75 -8.21 -7.61
N GLN A 116 5.04 -7.97 -7.80
CA GLN A 116 6.05 -8.96 -7.45
C GLN A 116 6.11 -9.11 -5.92
N LEU A 117 6.50 -10.29 -5.44
CA LEU A 117 6.65 -10.55 -4.01
C LEU A 117 7.58 -9.53 -3.33
N GLN A 118 8.62 -9.09 -4.04
CA GLN A 118 9.56 -8.10 -3.56
C GLN A 118 8.92 -6.71 -3.39
N GLU A 119 8.16 -6.26 -4.39
CA GLU A 119 7.44 -4.97 -4.32
C GLU A 119 6.39 -4.95 -3.20
N LEU A 120 5.71 -6.08 -2.98
CA LEU A 120 4.76 -6.22 -1.87
C LEU A 120 5.47 -6.14 -0.50
N ARG A 121 6.66 -6.75 -0.38
CA ARG A 121 7.46 -6.65 0.85
C ARG A 121 7.90 -5.21 1.11
N GLU A 122 8.36 -4.50 0.08
CA GLU A 122 8.78 -3.11 0.20
C GLU A 122 7.61 -2.19 0.56
N LEU A 123 6.45 -2.37 -0.08
CA LEU A 123 5.20 -1.71 0.29
C LEU A 123 4.88 -1.91 1.78
N LEU A 124 4.93 -3.17 2.25
CA LEU A 124 4.65 -3.50 3.65
C LEU A 124 5.69 -2.88 4.59
N CYS A 125 6.98 -2.96 4.28
CA CYS A 125 8.03 -2.35 5.09
C CYS A 125 7.76 -0.84 5.28
N VAL A 126 7.54 -0.10 4.20
CA VAL A 126 7.28 1.34 4.27
C VAL A 126 5.97 1.65 4.99
N ALA A 127 4.92 0.84 4.78
CA ALA A 127 3.66 0.99 5.51
C ALA A 127 3.83 0.80 7.02
N LEU A 128 4.67 -0.15 7.44
CA LEU A 128 4.97 -0.43 8.85
C LEU A 128 5.89 0.64 9.48
N GLU A 129 6.71 1.33 8.69
CA GLU A 129 7.46 2.51 9.15
C GLU A 129 6.58 3.77 9.27
N HIS A 130 5.55 3.88 8.41
CA HIS A 130 4.67 5.06 8.32
C HIS A 130 3.26 4.77 8.87
N VAL A 131 3.18 4.06 9.99
CA VAL A 131 1.91 3.64 10.60
C VAL A 131 1.06 4.81 11.08
N HIS A 132 1.66 5.94 11.40
CA HIS A 132 0.93 7.17 11.76
C HIS A 132 -0.02 7.66 10.65
N PHE A 133 0.22 7.26 9.39
CA PHE A 133 -0.67 7.53 8.26
C PHE A 133 -1.59 6.36 7.91
N ALA A 134 -1.61 5.28 8.70
CA ALA A 134 -2.43 4.10 8.46
C ALA A 134 -3.90 4.44 8.18
N PRO A 135 -4.55 5.39 8.88
CA PRO A 135 -5.93 5.74 8.56
C PRO A 135 -6.14 6.23 7.11
N CYS A 136 -5.11 6.82 6.48
CA CYS A 136 -5.19 7.29 5.10
C CYS A 136 -5.00 6.13 4.11
N TRP A 137 -3.88 5.40 4.20
CA TRP A 137 -3.54 4.38 3.20
C TRP A 137 -4.25 3.03 3.42
N LEU A 138 -4.60 2.67 4.66
CA LEU A 138 -5.16 1.35 4.98
C LEU A 138 -6.48 1.08 4.26
N PRO A 139 -7.48 1.99 4.26
CA PRO A 139 -8.73 1.77 3.53
C PRO A 139 -8.50 1.51 2.05
N VAL A 140 -7.56 2.23 1.44
CA VAL A 140 -7.23 2.11 0.02
C VAL A 140 -6.60 0.75 -0.27
N LEU A 141 -5.66 0.30 0.56
CA LEU A 141 -5.08 -1.05 0.43
C LEU A 141 -6.11 -2.16 0.67
N LEU A 142 -6.98 -2.02 1.66
CA LEU A 142 -8.04 -3.01 1.95
C LEU A 142 -9.05 -3.12 0.80
N LYS A 143 -9.47 -1.98 0.24
CA LYS A 143 -10.32 -1.90 -0.97
C LYS A 143 -9.61 -2.44 -2.21
N ALA A 144 -8.28 -2.45 -2.25
CA ALA A 144 -7.51 -3.08 -3.32
C ALA A 144 -7.33 -4.59 -3.13
N GLY A 145 -7.68 -5.13 -1.96
CA GLY A 145 -7.60 -6.55 -1.65
C GLY A 145 -6.51 -6.94 -0.67
N LEU A 146 -5.77 -6.00 -0.07
CA LEU A 146 -4.81 -6.33 0.98
C LEU A 146 -5.53 -7.06 2.13
N GLN A 147 -4.93 -8.14 2.62
CA GLN A 147 -5.42 -8.81 3.82
C GLN A 147 -4.88 -8.10 5.06
N PRO A 148 -5.74 -7.66 5.99
CA PRO A 148 -5.32 -6.97 7.22
C PRO A 148 -4.32 -7.78 8.05
N SER A 149 -4.38 -9.11 7.99
CA SER A 149 -3.48 -10.01 8.70
C SER A 149 -2.01 -9.88 8.28
N LEU A 150 -1.73 -9.40 7.06
CA LEU A 150 -0.35 -9.18 6.58
C LEU A 150 0.33 -8.03 7.30
N LEU A 151 -0.44 -7.13 7.93
CA LEU A 151 0.06 -5.99 8.70
C LEU A 151 0.28 -6.34 10.18
N LEU A 152 -0.05 -7.55 10.62
CA LEU A 152 0.12 -8.01 12.00
C LEU A 152 1.58 -8.35 12.30
N HIS A 153 2.43 -7.32 12.37
CA HIS A 153 3.85 -7.46 12.67
C HIS A 153 4.21 -6.79 14.01
N PRO A 154 5.08 -7.38 14.86
CA PRO A 154 5.48 -6.79 16.15
C PRO A 154 5.94 -5.34 16.05
N HIS A 155 6.71 -5.02 15.01
CA HIS A 155 7.19 -3.66 14.75
C HIS A 155 6.05 -2.62 14.67
N MET A 156 4.93 -2.95 14.03
CA MET A 156 3.77 -2.07 13.97
C MET A 156 3.15 -1.90 15.36
N PHE A 157 3.03 -2.99 16.12
CA PHE A 157 2.51 -2.94 17.47
C PHE A 157 3.43 -2.21 18.45
N ASP A 158 4.73 -2.08 18.17
CA ASP A 158 5.72 -1.40 19.01
C ASP A 158 5.93 0.08 18.66
N HIS A 159 5.59 0.52 17.44
CA HIS A 159 5.82 1.91 17.00
C HIS A 159 4.55 2.66 16.59
N ALA A 160 3.42 1.99 16.36
CA ALA A 160 2.15 2.65 16.08
C ALA A 160 1.73 3.55 17.25
N ASP A 161 1.16 4.71 16.93
CA ASP A 161 0.39 5.51 17.86
C ASP A 161 -0.93 4.81 18.21
N SER A 162 -1.56 5.26 19.30
CA SER A 162 -2.78 4.62 19.81
C SER A 162 -3.92 4.64 18.80
N ASP A 163 -4.06 5.71 18.01
CA ASP A 163 -5.15 5.87 17.06
C ASP A 163 -4.95 4.98 15.83
N ALA A 164 -3.76 4.97 15.23
CA ALA A 164 -3.45 4.07 14.13
C ALA A 164 -3.55 2.58 14.53
N LEU A 165 -3.12 2.24 15.75
CA LEU A 165 -3.22 0.88 16.27
C LEU A 165 -4.68 0.46 16.45
N ASN A 166 -5.51 1.31 17.06
CA ASN A 166 -6.94 1.06 17.20
C ASN A 166 -7.62 0.92 15.83
N TYR A 167 -7.26 1.79 14.88
CA TYR A 167 -7.81 1.73 13.53
C TYR A 167 -7.46 0.42 12.81
N LEU A 168 -6.21 -0.06 12.91
CA LEU A 168 -5.86 -1.37 12.33
C LEU A 168 -6.66 -2.50 12.98
N LEU A 169 -6.81 -2.46 14.31
CA LEU A 169 -7.50 -3.50 15.08
C LEU A 169 -8.97 -3.65 14.68
N GLU A 170 -9.63 -2.61 14.17
CA GLU A 170 -10.99 -2.72 13.62
C GLU A 170 -11.11 -3.66 12.40
N PHE A 171 -10.00 -3.94 11.71
CA PHE A 171 -9.99 -4.75 10.49
C PHE A 171 -9.44 -6.16 10.71
N VAL A 172 -9.05 -6.51 11.93
CA VAL A 172 -8.57 -7.84 12.29
C VAL A 172 -9.40 -8.43 13.40
N ASN A 173 -9.36 -9.76 13.52
CA ASN A 173 -9.95 -10.39 14.68
C ASN A 173 -8.98 -10.26 15.87
N TRP A 174 -9.17 -9.22 16.68
CA TRP A 174 -8.31 -8.94 17.84
C TRP A 174 -8.36 -10.06 18.90
N THR A 175 -9.43 -10.85 18.96
CA THR A 175 -9.56 -11.97 19.90
C THR A 175 -8.61 -13.12 19.58
N THR A 176 -8.30 -13.33 18.29
CA THR A 176 -7.43 -14.40 17.79
C THR A 176 -6.00 -13.94 17.51
N LEU A 177 -5.58 -12.80 18.07
CA LEU A 177 -4.21 -12.32 17.88
C LEU A 177 -3.18 -13.33 18.41
N PRO A 178 -2.03 -13.50 17.73
CA PRO A 178 -0.89 -14.26 18.23
C PRO A 178 -0.49 -13.80 19.64
N GLY A 179 -0.12 -14.74 20.51
CA GLY A 179 0.26 -14.46 21.90
C GLY A 179 1.36 -13.40 22.02
N GLY A 180 2.34 -13.42 21.12
CA GLY A 180 3.40 -12.41 21.08
C GLY A 180 2.89 -10.97 20.89
N LEU A 181 1.87 -10.78 20.05
CA LEU A 181 1.25 -9.46 19.84
C LEU A 181 0.38 -9.04 21.03
N LYS A 182 -0.29 -10.00 21.68
CA LYS A 182 -1.07 -9.73 22.91
C LYS A 182 -0.18 -9.21 24.04
N ILE A 183 0.99 -9.80 24.23
CA ILE A 183 1.97 -9.36 25.23
C ILE A 183 2.39 -7.90 24.98
N ILE A 184 2.62 -7.53 23.72
CA ILE A 184 2.97 -6.15 23.35
C ILE A 184 1.81 -5.19 23.68
N LEU A 185 0.57 -5.57 23.37
CA LEU A 185 -0.61 -4.77 23.69
C LEU A 185 -0.83 -4.61 25.19
N GLU A 186 -0.67 -5.69 25.97
CA GLU A 186 -0.77 -5.66 27.44
C GLU A 186 0.29 -4.73 28.04
N ARG A 187 1.55 -4.88 27.62
CA ARG A 187 2.65 -4.00 28.01
C ARG A 187 2.33 -2.53 27.69
N ARG A 188 1.86 -2.23 26.48
CA ARG A 188 1.52 -0.85 26.08
C ARG A 188 0.32 -0.28 26.83
N ARG A 189 -0.62 -1.14 27.24
CA ARG A 189 -1.74 -0.76 28.12
C ARG A 189 -1.23 -0.39 29.52
N GLU A 190 -0.28 -1.15 30.06
CA GLU A 190 0.36 -0.86 31.36
C GLU A 190 1.18 0.44 31.30
N GLU A 191 1.96 0.62 30.23
CA GLU A 191 2.78 1.82 29.99
C GLU A 191 1.95 3.07 29.61
N GLN A 192 0.62 2.95 29.49
CA GLN A 192 -0.31 4.02 29.06
C GLN A 192 -0.01 4.61 27.68
N THR A 193 0.77 3.89 26.85
CA THR A 193 1.11 4.28 25.48
C THR A 193 0.01 3.90 24.48
N TRP A 194 -0.87 2.97 24.86
CA TRP A 194 -2.05 2.57 24.09
C TRP A 194 -3.33 2.64 24.93
N LYS A 195 -4.36 3.29 24.36
CA LYS A 195 -5.71 3.35 24.92
C LYS A 195 -6.68 2.66 23.95
N PRO A 196 -7.15 1.43 24.26
CA PRO A 196 -8.10 0.73 23.40
C PRO A 196 -9.41 1.50 23.29
N TRP A 197 -10.09 1.37 22.15
CA TRP A 197 -11.46 1.85 22.04
C TRP A 197 -12.43 1.03 22.90
N PRO A 198 -13.50 1.64 23.44
CA PRO A 198 -14.39 0.98 24.39
C PRO A 198 -15.04 -0.30 23.87
N HIS A 199 -15.21 -0.42 22.54
CA HIS A 199 -15.82 -1.59 21.93
C HIS A 199 -14.86 -2.79 21.82
N PHE A 200 -13.54 -2.61 21.99
CA PHE A 200 -12.62 -3.75 22.05
C PHE A 200 -12.77 -4.57 23.34
N ASP A 201 -13.32 -3.96 24.39
CA ASP A 201 -13.70 -4.67 25.62
C ASP A 201 -15.07 -5.37 25.49
N THR A 202 -15.75 -5.20 24.34
CA THR A 202 -17.04 -5.87 24.03
C THR A 202 -16.85 -7.01 23.04
N ILE A 203 -17.88 -7.85 22.89
CA ILE A 203 -17.87 -8.98 21.95
C ILE A 203 -17.76 -8.44 20.52
N THR A 204 -16.83 -8.99 19.74
CA THR A 204 -16.67 -8.68 18.31
C THR A 204 -18.00 -8.90 17.56
N SER A 205 -18.34 -7.97 16.67
CA SER A 205 -19.53 -8.13 15.83
C SER A 205 -19.44 -9.42 15.00
N LEU A 206 -20.49 -10.24 15.06
CA LEU A 206 -20.59 -11.46 14.28
C LEU A 206 -20.48 -11.18 12.77
N SER A 207 -21.06 -10.07 12.30
CA SER A 207 -20.98 -9.70 10.87
C SER A 207 -19.54 -9.44 10.43
N HIS A 208 -18.74 -8.79 11.29
CA HIS A 208 -17.32 -8.55 11.04
C HIS A 208 -16.53 -9.86 11.03
N MET A 209 -16.77 -10.75 12.00
CA MET A 209 -16.11 -12.06 12.04
C MET A 209 -16.45 -12.90 10.80
N CYS A 210 -17.72 -12.90 10.38
CA CYS A 210 -18.14 -13.55 9.14
C CYS A 210 -17.42 -12.95 7.92
N ARG A 211 -17.28 -11.62 7.84
CA ARG A 211 -16.52 -10.96 6.77
C ARG A 211 -15.09 -11.47 6.70
N LEU A 212 -14.37 -11.49 7.82
CA LEU A 212 -13.00 -11.97 7.87
C LEU A 212 -12.88 -13.45 7.49
N GLN A 213 -13.79 -14.29 7.98
CA GLN A 213 -13.77 -15.72 7.69
C GLN A 213 -14.04 -16.01 6.21
N ILE A 214 -15.03 -15.33 5.61
CA ILE A 214 -15.33 -15.44 4.18
C ILE A 214 -14.12 -14.98 3.35
N ARG A 215 -13.47 -13.88 3.75
CA ARG A 215 -12.26 -13.36 3.11
C ARG A 215 -11.06 -14.29 3.22
N SER A 216 -10.93 -15.00 4.33
CA SER A 216 -9.90 -16.01 4.52
C SER A 216 -10.12 -17.23 3.62
N MET A 217 -11.37 -17.70 3.49
CA MET A 217 -11.70 -18.89 2.71
C MET A 217 -11.68 -18.67 1.18
N LEU A 218 -12.25 -17.57 0.70
CA LEU A 218 -12.31 -17.27 -0.74
C LEU A 218 -11.04 -16.60 -1.27
N GLY A 219 -10.22 -16.06 -0.37
CA GLY A 219 -9.09 -15.23 -0.73
C GLY A 219 -9.49 -13.82 -1.19
N PRO A 220 -8.58 -12.85 -1.06
CA PRO A 220 -8.86 -11.46 -1.43
C PRO A 220 -9.20 -11.30 -2.91
N ASP A 221 -8.47 -11.96 -3.81
CA ASP A 221 -8.60 -11.75 -5.26
C ASP A 221 -9.98 -12.10 -5.80
N LEU A 222 -10.47 -13.29 -5.45
CA LEU A 222 -11.76 -13.77 -5.93
C LEU A 222 -12.87 -12.85 -5.41
N LEU A 223 -12.73 -12.37 -4.17
CA LEU A 223 -13.64 -11.40 -3.60
C LEU A 223 -13.51 -10.00 -4.20
N MET A 224 -12.34 -9.59 -4.70
CA MET A 224 -12.23 -8.29 -5.35
C MET A 224 -12.76 -8.30 -6.79
N ARG A 225 -13.08 -9.47 -7.35
CA ARG A 225 -13.68 -9.61 -8.69
C ARG A 225 -15.20 -9.47 -8.61
N THR A 226 -15.72 -8.41 -9.25
CA THR A 226 -17.16 -8.11 -9.30
C THR A 226 -17.98 -9.27 -9.85
N SER A 227 -17.49 -9.95 -10.88
CA SER A 227 -18.17 -11.11 -11.48
C SER A 227 -18.31 -12.30 -10.52
N ILE A 228 -17.34 -12.51 -9.64
CA ILE A 228 -17.34 -13.63 -8.69
C ILE A 228 -18.17 -13.29 -7.46
N VAL A 229 -18.00 -12.08 -6.91
CA VAL A 229 -18.78 -11.67 -5.74
C VAL A 229 -20.26 -11.58 -6.05
N GLN A 230 -20.65 -11.14 -7.26
CA GLN A 230 -22.05 -11.12 -7.66
C GLN A 230 -22.68 -12.52 -7.81
N GLN A 231 -21.87 -13.58 -7.90
CA GLN A 231 -22.35 -14.97 -7.92
C GLN A 231 -22.56 -15.55 -6.51
N LEU A 232 -22.09 -14.87 -5.47
CA LEU A 232 -22.35 -15.31 -4.10
C LEU A 232 -23.86 -15.19 -3.81
N PRO A 233 -24.47 -16.19 -3.14
CA PRO A 233 -25.89 -16.18 -2.81
C PRO A 233 -26.17 -15.28 -1.60
N VAL A 234 -25.74 -14.00 -1.67
CA VAL A 234 -25.92 -13.00 -0.62
C VAL A 234 -26.49 -11.70 -1.21
N PRO A 235 -27.19 -10.88 -0.40
CA PRO A 235 -27.71 -9.59 -0.86
C PRO A 235 -26.60 -8.64 -1.34
N SER A 236 -26.92 -7.79 -2.33
CA SER A 236 -25.97 -6.84 -2.92
C SER A 236 -25.24 -5.92 -1.91
N PRO A 237 -25.87 -5.43 -0.82
CA PRO A 237 -25.14 -4.66 0.20
C PRO A 237 -23.99 -5.44 0.86
N LEU A 238 -24.14 -6.76 1.01
CA LEU A 238 -23.09 -7.62 1.57
C LEU A 238 -21.92 -7.80 0.59
N HIS A 239 -22.13 -7.65 -0.71
CA HIS A 239 -21.03 -7.63 -1.68
C HIS A 239 -20.08 -6.46 -1.41
N CYS A 240 -20.64 -5.26 -1.19
CA CYS A 240 -19.85 -4.08 -0.84
C CYS A 240 -19.12 -4.26 0.49
N PHE A 241 -19.80 -4.82 1.49
CA PHE A 241 -19.25 -5.11 2.81
C PHE A 241 -18.09 -6.12 2.76
N LEU A 242 -18.19 -7.20 1.98
CA LEU A 242 -17.12 -8.19 1.80
C LEU A 242 -15.90 -7.62 1.08
N GLN A 243 -16.11 -6.61 0.23
CA GLN A 243 -15.07 -5.88 -0.51
C GLN A 243 -14.50 -4.68 0.24
N PHE A 244 -14.87 -4.47 1.52
CA PHE A 244 -14.45 -3.30 2.30
C PHE A 244 -14.83 -1.95 1.66
N ARG A 245 -15.83 -1.92 0.77
CA ARG A 245 -16.31 -0.68 0.13
C ARG A 245 -17.15 0.18 1.06
N ASP A 246 -17.55 -0.37 2.20
CA ASP A 246 -18.24 0.31 3.30
C ASP A 246 -17.31 1.19 4.14
N ILE A 247 -15.99 1.03 4.04
CA ILE A 247 -15.02 1.80 4.83
C ILE A 247 -14.98 3.26 4.34
N GLN A 248 -15.30 4.18 5.26
CA GLN A 248 -15.11 5.60 5.05
C GLN A 248 -13.63 5.95 5.15
N GLU A 249 -13.12 6.70 4.16
CA GLU A 249 -11.79 7.28 4.22
C GLU A 249 -11.83 8.46 5.19
N PRO A 250 -11.05 8.40 6.28
CA PRO A 250 -11.08 9.46 7.26
C PRO A 250 -10.41 10.72 6.69
N SER A 251 -11.05 11.87 6.89
CA SER A 251 -10.53 13.18 6.47
C SER A 251 -9.49 13.68 7.49
N TYR A 252 -8.29 13.08 7.50
CA TYR A 252 -7.16 13.64 8.25
C TYR A 252 -6.40 14.63 7.37
N LYS A 253 -6.03 15.78 7.94
CA LYS A 253 -5.13 16.75 7.32
C LYS A 253 -3.83 16.72 8.09
N HIS A 254 -2.77 16.18 7.51
CA HIS A 254 -1.45 16.14 8.14
C HIS A 254 -0.50 17.14 7.45
N SER A 255 0.72 17.25 7.99
CA SER A 255 1.71 18.23 7.54
C SER A 255 2.19 17.95 6.11
N PRO A 256 2.66 18.98 5.36
CA PRO A 256 3.09 18.82 3.97
C PRO A 256 4.29 17.87 3.83
N LEU A 257 4.26 17.07 2.75
CA LEU A 257 5.24 16.05 2.40
C LEU A 257 6.70 16.57 2.41
N SER A 258 6.91 17.84 2.07
CA SER A 258 8.24 18.49 2.07
C SER A 258 8.98 18.38 3.40
N ASN A 259 8.25 18.51 4.52
CA ASN A 259 8.83 18.41 5.86
C ASN A 259 9.18 16.96 6.24
N GLN A 260 8.53 15.98 5.60
CA GLN A 260 8.71 14.57 5.88
C GLN A 260 9.84 13.96 5.05
N ILE A 261 9.95 14.34 3.77
CA ILE A 261 11.12 14.01 2.93
C ILE A 261 12.40 14.49 3.61
N GLN A 262 12.41 15.71 4.16
CA GLN A 262 13.59 16.25 4.84
C GLN A 262 13.94 15.45 6.10
N ARG A 263 12.94 15.00 6.88
CA ARG A 263 13.17 14.14 8.05
C ARG A 263 13.67 12.75 7.66
N HIS A 264 13.08 12.15 6.64
CA HIS A 264 13.45 10.83 6.13
C HIS A 264 14.88 10.83 5.57
N ASN A 265 15.24 11.82 4.75
CA ASN A 265 16.61 11.97 4.22
C ASN A 265 17.64 12.14 5.35
N ASN A 266 17.30 12.87 6.41
CA ASN A 266 18.20 13.03 7.57
C ASN A 266 18.38 11.70 8.32
N THR A 267 17.34 10.89 8.48
CA THR A 267 17.44 9.56 9.14
C THR A 267 18.19 8.53 8.30
N HIS A 268 18.04 8.54 6.97
CA HIS A 268 18.73 7.63 6.07
C HIS A 268 20.21 8.03 5.84
N GLN A 269 20.56 9.32 5.95
CA GLN A 269 21.98 9.73 5.98
C GLN A 269 22.74 9.13 7.16
N HIS A 270 22.10 8.92 8.32
CA HIS A 270 22.75 8.29 9.48
C HIS A 270 22.91 6.76 9.36
N ARG A 271 22.23 6.09 8.41
CA ARG A 271 22.44 4.66 8.13
C ARG A 271 23.68 4.38 7.26
N HIS A 272 24.23 5.39 6.58
CA HIS A 272 25.43 5.25 5.73
C HIS A 272 26.74 5.69 6.39
N VAL A 273 26.76 5.92 7.71
CA VAL A 273 27.95 6.35 8.48
C VAL A 273 28.35 5.33 9.56
N LEU A 274 27.97 4.06 9.40
CA LEU A 274 28.50 2.95 10.20
C LEU A 274 29.14 1.89 9.31
#